data_AF-A0A6B3HJN7-F1
#
_entry.id   AF-A0A6B3HJN7-F1
#
_cell.length_a   1.000
_cell.length_b   1.000
_cell.length_c   1.000
_cell.angle_alpha   90.00
_cell.angle_beta   90.00
_cell.angle_gamma   90.00
#
_symmetry.space_group_name_H-M   'P 1'
#
loop_
_entity.id
_entity.type
_entity.pdbx_description
1 polymer ?
#
loop_
_entity_poly.entity_id
_entity_poly.type
_entity_poly.pdbx_seq_one_letter_code
_entity_poly.pdbx_strand_id
1 'polypeptide(L)' 'PWCGAFLGYGNGVHAPGRTSDLAALRAAHHFNLAHGGATRVLRDRLPSTAEVSLTLNLHALRPLTDTD' A
#
# COMPACT_ATOMS: atom_id res chain seq x y z
N PRO A 1 -0.10 1.30 1.29
CA PRO A 1 1.23 0.75 0.94
C PRO A 1 1.73 1.23 -0.45
N TRP A 2 1.71 2.55 -0.69
CA TRP A 2 2.06 3.10 -2.01
C TRP A 2 3.58 3.05 -2.26
N CYS A 3 4.39 3.52 -1.29
CA CYS A 3 5.85 3.55 -1.44
C CYS A 3 6.43 2.16 -1.73
N GLY A 4 6.05 1.14 -0.96
CA GLY A 4 6.56 -0.22 -1.18
C GLY A 4 6.20 -0.81 -2.55
N ALA A 5 5.05 -0.43 -3.13
CA ALA A 5 4.60 -0.99 -4.40
C ALA A 5 5.13 -0.16 -5.58
N PHE A 6 4.78 1.12 -5.63
CA PHE A 6 5.05 1.96 -6.79
C PHE A 6 6.48 2.52 -6.79
N LEU A 7 7.05 2.85 -5.62
CA LEU A 7 8.46 3.25 -5.56
C LEU A 7 9.40 2.03 -5.64
N GLY A 8 8.97 0.88 -5.10
CA GLY A 8 9.79 -0.34 -5.06
C GLY A 8 9.78 -1.16 -6.36
N TYR A 9 8.63 -1.23 -7.02
CA TYR A 9 8.41 -2.10 -8.19
C TYR A 9 8.01 -1.34 -9.47
N GLY A 10 7.65 -0.05 -9.38
CA GLY A 10 7.22 0.77 -10.50
C GLY A 10 8.32 1.69 -11.03
N ASN A 11 8.75 2.67 -10.24
CA ASN A 11 9.82 3.60 -10.64
C ASN A 11 11.22 3.17 -10.18
N GLY A 12 11.32 2.20 -9.27
CA GLY A 12 12.58 1.61 -8.80
C GLY A 12 13.44 2.48 -7.91
N VAL A 13 12.91 3.58 -7.34
CA VAL A 13 13.70 4.44 -6.43
C VAL A 13 13.78 3.91 -5.00
N HIS A 14 12.92 2.97 -4.63
CA HIS A 14 13.03 2.18 -3.40
C HIS A 14 13.40 0.73 -3.73
N ALA A 15 13.95 -0.01 -2.75
CA ALA A 15 14.15 -1.45 -2.90
C ALA A 15 12.82 -2.16 -3.24
N PRO A 16 12.82 -3.24 -4.06
CA PRO A 16 13.98 -3.88 -4.69
C PRO A 16 14.53 -3.18 -5.93
N GLY A 17 14.05 -1.99 -6.29
CA GLY A 17 14.56 -1.21 -7.42
C GLY A 17 14.05 -1.68 -8.79
N ARG A 18 12.90 -2.34 -8.83
CA ARG A 18 12.31 -2.83 -10.09
C ARG A 18 11.54 -1.71 -10.79
N THR A 19 11.57 -1.73 -12.12
CA THR A 19 10.87 -0.77 -12.99
C THR A 19 9.84 -1.47 -13.88
N SER A 20 8.69 -1.85 -13.31
CA SER A 20 7.65 -2.60 -14.03
C SER A 20 6.24 -2.29 -13.52
N ASP A 21 5.41 -1.70 -14.37
CA ASP A 21 4.03 -1.31 -14.04
C ASP A 21 3.19 -2.51 -13.55
N LEU A 22 3.26 -3.63 -14.27
CA LEU A 22 2.55 -4.84 -13.88
C LEU A 22 3.04 -5.39 -12.53
N ALA A 23 4.34 -5.30 -12.25
CA ALA A 23 4.89 -5.71 -10.96
C ALA A 23 4.42 -4.79 -9.82
N ALA A 24 4.34 -3.47 -10.06
CA ALA A 24 3.84 -2.50 -9.09
C ALA A 24 2.38 -2.76 -8.72
N LEU A 25 1.51 -3.00 -9.71
CA LEU A 25 0.09 -3.32 -9.47
C LEU A 25 -0.07 -4.66 -8.74
N ARG A 26 0.71 -5.69 -9.10
CA ARG A 26 0.72 -6.97 -8.37
C ARG A 26 1.20 -6.80 -6.93
N ALA A 27 2.26 -6.02 -6.69
CA ALA A 27 2.75 -5.73 -5.35
C ALA A 27 1.69 -5.00 -4.51
N ALA A 28 1.03 -3.98 -5.07
CA ALA A 28 -0.07 -3.27 -4.40
C ALA A 28 -1.21 -4.22 -4.02
N HIS A 29 -1.62 -5.11 -4.95
CA HIS A 29 -2.64 -6.12 -4.68
C HIS A 29 -2.23 -7.08 -3.56
N HIS A 30 -1.02 -7.63 -3.60
CA HIS A 30 -0.52 -8.54 -2.57
C HIS A 30 -0.33 -7.86 -1.21
N PHE A 31 0.04 -6.59 -1.15
CA PHE A 31 0.07 -5.86 0.12
C PHE A 31 -1.32 -5.70 0.73
N ASN A 32 -2.35 -5.40 -0.07
CA ASN A 32 -3.73 -5.33 0.42
C ASN A 32 -4.25 -6.71 0.87
N LEU A 33 -3.97 -7.76 0.09
CA LEU A 33 -4.32 -9.13 0.44
C LEU A 33 -3.64 -9.57 1.74
N ALA A 34 -2.34 -9.30 1.88
CA ALA A 34 -1.57 -9.61 3.08
C ALA A 34 -2.08 -8.85 4.29
N HIS A 35 -2.46 -7.57 4.16
CA HIS A 35 -3.06 -6.79 5.25
C HIS A 35 -4.39 -7.43 5.74
N GLY A 36 -5.28 -7.80 4.82
CA GLY A 36 -6.53 -8.47 5.18
C GLY A 36 -6.30 -9.84 5.84
N GLY A 37 -5.38 -10.63 5.29
CA GLY A 37 -4.99 -11.93 5.85
C GLY A 37 -4.38 -11.82 7.24
N ALA A 38 -3.42 -10.90 7.42
CA ALA A 38 -2.80 -10.62 8.72
C ALA A 38 -3.82 -10.13 9.74
N THR A 39 -4.74 -9.24 9.34
CA THR A 39 -5.81 -8.76 10.22
C THR A 39 -6.67 -9.91 10.75
N ARG A 40 -7.06 -10.86 9.90
CA ARG A 40 -7.81 -12.04 10.36
C ARG A 40 -7.04 -12.84 11.41
N VAL A 41 -5.77 -13.14 11.14
CA VAL A 41 -4.91 -13.86 12.10
C VAL A 41 -4.77 -13.09 13.41
N LEU A 42 -4.59 -11.77 13.37
CA LEU A 42 -4.50 -10.95 14.57
C LEU A 42 -5.81 -10.95 15.38
N ARG A 43 -6.97 -10.91 14.72
CA ARG A 43 -8.29 -11.00 15.38
C ARG A 43 -8.51 -12.35 16.06
N ASP A 44 -7.98 -13.43 15.50
CA ASP A 44 -8.07 -14.77 16.10
C ASP A 44 -7.12 -14.95 17.30
N ARG A 45 -6.07 -14.12 17.42
CA ARG A 45 -4.95 -14.35 18.37
C ARG A 45 -4.82 -13.30 19.46
N LEU A 46 -5.32 -12.08 19.24
CA LEU A 46 -5.21 -10.97 20.18
C LEU A 46 -6.52 -10.76 20.96
N PRO A 47 -6.47 -10.09 22.12
CA PRO A 47 -7.68 -9.66 22.82
C PRO A 47 -8.61 -8.84 21.91
N SER A 48 -9.92 -8.92 22.15
CA SER A 48 -10.93 -8.16 21.38
C SER A 48 -10.74 -6.64 21.46
N THR A 49 -10.05 -6.16 22.50
CA THR A 49 -9.70 -4.75 22.70
C THR A 49 -8.48 -4.29 21.89
N ALA A 50 -7.72 -5.20 21.27
CA ALA A 50 -6.56 -4.82 20.48
C ALA A 50 -6.99 -4.06 19.22
N GLU A 51 -6.33 -2.95 18.92
CA GLU A 51 -6.60 -2.18 17.70
C GLU A 51 -5.74 -2.67 16.54
N VAL A 52 -6.31 -2.74 15.35
CA VAL A 52 -5.62 -3.12 14.11
C VAL A 52 -5.95 -2.08 13.06
N SER A 53 -4.92 -1.55 12.40
CA SER A 53 -5.04 -0.45 11.44
C SER A 53 -4.09 -0.66 10.26
N LEU A 54 -4.16 0.25 9.28
CA LEU A 54 -3.27 0.35 8.14
C LEU A 54 -2.79 1.79 8.00
N THR A 55 -1.48 1.99 7.86
CA THR A 55 -0.90 3.31 7.65
C THR A 55 -0.72 3.58 6.15
N LEU A 56 -1.19 4.75 5.71
CA LEU A 56 -1.18 5.16 4.32
C LEU A 56 -0.60 6.57 4.19
N ASN A 57 0.30 6.76 3.22
CA ASN A 57 0.75 8.07 2.76
C ASN A 57 -0.29 8.62 1.76
N LEU A 58 -1.33 9.29 2.27
CA LEU A 58 -2.43 9.82 1.47
C LEU A 58 -1.99 11.04 0.66
N HIS A 59 -2.40 11.10 -0.61
CA HIS A 59 -2.08 12.21 -1.50
C HIS A 59 -3.31 13.10 -1.67
N ALA A 60 -3.24 14.34 -1.17
CA ALA A 60 -4.23 15.37 -1.42
C ALA A 60 -3.88 16.10 -2.72
N LEU A 61 -4.31 15.54 -3.85
CA LEU A 61 -4.04 16.11 -5.17
C LEU A 61 -4.82 17.41 -5.33
N ARG A 62 -4.13 18.45 -5.82
CA ARG A 62 -4.72 19.75 -6.17
C ARG A 62 -4.50 19.99 -7.67
N PRO A 63 -5.50 20.48 -8.40
CA PRO A 63 -5.31 20.82 -9.80
C PRO A 63 -4.32 21.99 -9.93
N LEU A 64 -3.59 22.03 -11.05
CA LEU A 64 -2.65 23.13 -11.31
C LEU A 64 -3.38 24.41 -11.73
N THR A 65 -4.50 24.27 -12.43
CA THR A 65 -5.35 25.35 -12.92
C THR A 65 -6.79 25.09 -12.53
N ASP A 66 -7.60 26.15 -12.50
CA ASP A 66 -9.05 26.01 -12.40
C ASP A 66 -9.62 25.45 -13.72
N THR A 67 -10.79 24.83 -13.67
CA THR A 67 -11.58 24.49 -14.86
C THR A 67 -12.31 25.74 -15.36
N ASP A 68 -12.07 26.14 -16.61
CA ASP A 68 -12.90 27.10 -17.35
C ASP A 68 -14.35 26.59 -17.50
#